data_AF-A0A6B8JRZ8-F1
#
_entry.id   AF-A0A6B8JRZ8-F1
#
_cell.length_a   1.000
_cell.length_b   1.000
_cell.length_c   1.000
_cell.angle_alpha   90.00
_cell.angle_beta   90.00
_cell.angle_gamma   90.00
#
_symmetry.space_group_name_H-M   'P 1'
#
loop_
_entity.id
_entity.type
_entity.pdbx_description
1 polymer ?
#
loop_
_entity_poly.entity_id
_entity_poly.type
_entity_poly.pdbx_seq_one_letter_code
_entity_poly.pdbx_strand_id
1 'polypeptide(L)'
;MEQFSVESLNPVQMAYEVRRRAVKHLPIAASNIPCDICLAVARASDQGKPLSMKQLVQELPYSEAGIQYNLRQLLADGWLEVTNGSEDRRVRYLSPAQRLRDALSDFRDELVDVIESVARSGRSGN
;
A
#
# COMPACT_ATOMS: atom_id res chain seq x y z
N MET A 1 7.62 18.27 -23.08
CA MET A 1 6.43 17.86 -22.32
C MET A 1 5.63 16.97 -23.26
N GLU A 2 5.93 15.68 -23.27
CA GLU A 2 5.31 14.73 -24.21
C GLU A 2 3.85 14.48 -23.82
N GLN A 3 2.94 14.79 -24.76
CA GLN A 3 1.53 14.43 -24.68
C GLN A 3 1.41 12.95 -25.01
N PHE A 4 0.99 12.13 -24.04
CA PHE A 4 0.72 10.71 -24.25
C PHE A 4 -0.62 10.53 -24.98
N SER A 5 -0.59 9.90 -26.15
CA SER A 5 -1.78 9.51 -26.94
C SER A 5 -2.33 8.15 -26.50
N VAL A 6 -3.61 7.94 -26.76
CA VAL A 6 -4.56 6.97 -26.18
C VAL A 6 -4.55 5.60 -26.85
N GLU A 7 -3.40 5.10 -27.30
CA GLU A 7 -3.31 3.68 -27.59
C GLU A 7 -3.02 3.00 -26.25
N SER A 8 -4.11 2.52 -25.62
CA SER A 8 -4.18 1.73 -24.38
C SER A 8 -2.85 1.62 -23.67
N LEU A 9 -2.68 2.18 -22.46
CA LEU A 9 -1.54 1.83 -21.60
C LEU A 9 -1.38 0.32 -21.67
N ASN A 10 -0.39 -0.14 -22.44
CA ASN A 10 -0.22 -1.58 -22.60
C ASN A 10 0.07 -2.12 -21.19
N PRO A 11 -0.10 -3.43 -20.93
CA PRO A 11 0.03 -3.94 -19.57
C PRO A 11 1.32 -3.51 -18.87
N VAL A 12 2.40 -3.30 -19.63
CA VAL A 12 3.68 -2.77 -19.13
C VAL A 12 3.56 -1.30 -18.68
N GLN A 13 3.02 -0.41 -19.52
CA GLN A 13 2.85 1.01 -19.18
C GLN A 13 1.87 1.21 -18.02
N MET A 14 0.80 0.41 -17.96
CA MET A 14 -0.13 0.42 -16.84
C MET A 14 0.58 0.03 -15.53
N ALA A 15 1.32 -1.08 -15.53
CA ALA A 15 2.09 -1.51 -14.37
C ALA A 15 3.13 -0.46 -13.93
N TYR A 16 3.81 0.17 -14.89
CA TYR A 16 4.78 1.22 -14.62
C TYR A 16 4.14 2.46 -13.98
N GLU A 17 3.02 2.94 -14.51
CA GLU A 17 2.33 4.11 -13.96
C GLU A 17 1.77 3.85 -12.56
N VAL A 18 1.19 2.67 -12.32
CA VAL A 18 0.74 2.25 -10.98
C VAL A 18 1.91 2.26 -10.01
N ARG A 19 3.03 1.62 -10.37
CA ARG A 19 4.21 1.55 -9.51
C ARG A 19 4.80 2.93 -9.23
N ARG A 20 4.90 3.78 -10.26
CA ARG A 20 5.43 5.14 -10.17
C ARG A 20 4.61 6.02 -9.24
N ARG A 21 3.28 5.90 -9.26
CA ARG A 21 2.38 6.66 -8.38
C ARG A 21 2.39 6.10 -6.96
N ALA A 22 2.48 4.78 -6.80
CA ALA A 22 2.64 4.17 -5.50
C ALA A 22 3.85 4.71 -4.74
N VAL A 23 4.99 4.98 -5.41
CA VAL A 23 6.18 5.58 -4.78
C VAL A 23 5.90 6.96 -4.16
N LYS A 24 4.98 7.73 -4.72
CA LYS A 24 4.69 9.09 -4.24
C LYS A 24 3.96 9.09 -2.91
N HIS A 25 3.08 8.10 -2.70
CA HIS A 25 2.14 8.08 -1.58
C HIS A 25 2.49 7.02 -0.54
N LEU A 26 2.95 5.86 -0.96
CA LEU A 26 3.20 4.72 -0.09
C LEU A 26 4.67 4.68 0.34
N PRO A 27 4.98 4.06 1.49
CA PRO A 27 6.35 3.95 1.99
C PRO A 27 7.16 2.96 1.15
N ILE A 28 7.58 3.41 -0.03
CA ILE A 28 8.41 2.64 -0.94
C ILE A 28 9.74 3.35 -1.09
N ALA A 29 10.74 2.87 -0.35
CA ALA A 29 12.10 3.36 -0.41
C ALA A 29 12.95 2.43 -1.29
N ALA A 30 14.17 2.09 -0.86
CA ALA A 30 15.07 1.16 -1.55
C ALA A 30 14.58 -0.31 -1.57
N SER A 31 13.43 -0.60 -0.96
CA SER A 31 12.85 -1.94 -0.86
C SER A 31 11.32 -1.87 -0.87
N ASN A 32 10.67 -2.94 -1.32
CA ASN A 32 9.22 -3.09 -1.26
C ASN A 32 8.72 -3.55 0.12
N ILE A 33 9.61 -4.05 0.99
CA ILE A 33 9.23 -4.59 2.31
C ILE A 33 8.33 -3.64 3.11
N PRO A 34 8.63 -2.33 3.25
CA PRO A 34 7.79 -1.46 4.06
C PRO A 34 6.37 -1.29 3.48
N CYS A 35 6.27 -1.20 2.14
CA CYS A 35 4.99 -1.12 1.45
C CYS A 35 4.20 -2.41 1.59
N ASP A 36 4.82 -3.57 1.41
CA ASP A 36 4.14 -4.86 1.54
C ASP A 36 3.64 -5.10 2.97
N ILE A 37 4.41 -4.69 3.98
CA ILE A 37 3.95 -4.69 5.38
C ILE A 37 2.71 -3.80 5.54
N CYS A 38 2.74 -2.57 5.03
CA CYS A 38 1.61 -1.65 5.12
C CYS A 38 0.35 -2.22 4.44
N LEU A 39 0.49 -2.76 3.23
CA LEU A 39 -0.62 -3.32 2.47
C LEU A 39 -1.20 -4.56 3.14
N ALA A 40 -0.36 -5.46 3.68
CA ALA A 40 -0.82 -6.64 4.41
C ALA A 40 -1.61 -6.26 5.67
N VAL A 41 -1.09 -5.31 6.47
CA VAL A 41 -1.77 -4.84 7.70
C VAL A 41 -3.07 -4.11 7.37
N ALA A 42 -3.06 -3.23 6.38
CA ALA A 42 -4.26 -2.49 5.96
C ALA A 42 -5.35 -3.44 5.46
N ARG A 43 -5.01 -4.38 4.57
CA ARG A 43 -5.95 -5.39 4.05
C ARG A 43 -6.55 -6.24 5.16
N ALA A 44 -5.73 -6.74 6.08
CA ALA A 44 -6.20 -7.60 7.15
C ALA A 44 -7.10 -6.85 8.14
N SER A 45 -6.77 -5.58 8.43
CA SER A 45 -7.59 -4.71 9.28
C SER A 45 -8.94 -4.38 8.64
N ASP A 46 -8.96 -4.07 7.34
CA ASP A 46 -10.19 -3.83 6.57
C ASP A 46 -11.13 -5.05 6.57
N GLN A 47 -10.55 -6.26 6.60
CA GLN A 47 -11.29 -7.52 6.73
C GLN A 47 -11.72 -7.86 8.17
N GLY A 48 -11.49 -6.95 9.13
CA GLY A 48 -11.80 -7.17 10.55
C GLY A 48 -10.92 -8.23 11.23
N LYS A 49 -9.77 -8.56 10.64
CA LYS A 49 -8.84 -9.59 11.12
C LYS A 49 -7.42 -9.02 11.23
N PRO A 50 -7.16 -8.06 12.15
CA PRO A 50 -5.86 -7.43 12.26
C PRO A 50 -4.76 -8.47 12.54
N LEU A 51 -3.57 -8.25 11.98
CA LEU A 51 -2.46 -9.20 12.09
C LEU A 51 -1.70 -8.99 13.40
N SER A 52 -1.41 -10.07 14.10
CA SER A 52 -0.30 -10.06 15.04
C SER A 52 1.04 -10.02 14.29
N MET A 53 2.10 -9.61 14.98
CA MET A 53 3.46 -9.64 14.42
C MET A 53 3.87 -11.03 13.92
N LYS A 54 3.47 -12.09 14.63
CA LYS A 54 3.74 -13.47 14.22
C LYS A 54 3.03 -13.84 12.92
N GLN A 55 1.77 -13.43 12.76
CA GLN A 55 1.02 -13.68 11.53
C GLN A 55 1.57 -12.87 10.36
N LEU A 56 1.99 -11.62 10.57
CA LEU A 56 2.64 -10.82 9.53
C LEU A 56 3.89 -11.51 8.97
N VAL A 57 4.72 -12.08 9.85
CA VAL A 57 5.94 -12.82 9.44
C VAL A 57 5.61 -14.07 8.63
N GLN A 58 4.47 -14.71 8.89
CA GLN A 58 4.01 -15.88 8.13
C GLN A 58 3.39 -15.51 6.78
N GLU A 59 2.79 -14.31 6.68
CA GLU A 59 2.09 -13.83 5.48
C GLU A 59 3.06 -13.37 4.38
N LEU A 60 4.19 -12.77 4.76
CA LEU A 60 5.09 -12.10 3.82
C LEU A 60 6.30 -12.96 3.44
N PRO A 61 6.75 -12.93 2.18
CA PRO A 61 7.88 -13.72 1.69
C PRO A 61 9.25 -13.08 2.04
N TYR A 62 9.40 -12.58 3.27
CA TYR A 62 10.60 -11.90 3.74
C TYR A 62 11.13 -12.54 5.02
N SER A 63 12.41 -12.31 5.31
CA SER A 63 12.99 -12.78 6.57
C SER A 63 12.32 -12.08 7.75
N GLU A 64 12.16 -12.80 8.85
CA GLU A 64 11.62 -12.23 10.09
C GLU A 64 12.39 -10.97 10.48
N ALA A 65 13.73 -11.03 10.51
CA ALA A 65 14.57 -9.88 10.83
C ALA A 65 14.32 -8.66 9.91
N GLY A 66 14.13 -8.89 8.60
CA GLY A 66 13.79 -7.84 7.65
C GLY A 66 12.43 -7.20 7.93
N ILE A 67 11.43 -8.03 8.26
CA ILE A 67 10.10 -7.55 8.66
C ILE A 67 10.18 -6.75 9.96
N GLN A 68 10.85 -7.27 11.00
CA GLN A 68 10.96 -6.59 12.29
C GLN A 68 11.70 -5.24 12.17
N TYR A 69 12.76 -5.18 11.35
CA TYR A 69 13.49 -3.93 11.11
C TYR A 69 12.59 -2.87 10.48
N ASN A 70 11.93 -3.19 9.37
CA ASN A 70 11.08 -2.23 8.66
C ASN A 70 9.82 -1.87 9.46
N LEU A 71 9.23 -2.84 10.17
CA LEU A 71 8.07 -2.60 11.03
C LEU A 71 8.37 -1.57 12.13
N ARG A 72 9.54 -1.64 12.77
CA ARG A 72 9.94 -0.64 13.78
C ARG A 72 10.01 0.78 13.19
N GLN A 73 10.54 0.92 11.98
CA GLN A 73 10.58 2.23 11.30
C GLN A 73 9.17 2.71 10.95
N LEU A 74 8.33 1.85 10.39
CA LEU A 74 6.94 2.18 10.04
C LEU A 74 6.11 2.61 11.26
N LEU A 75 6.32 1.98 12.42
CA LEU A 75 5.68 2.37 13.68
C LEU A 75 6.20 3.74 14.16
N ALA A 76 7.52 3.97 14.11
CA ALA A 76 8.13 5.24 14.51
C ALA A 76 7.67 6.41 13.62
N ASP A 77 7.52 6.15 12.32
CA ASP A 77 7.08 7.12 11.32
C ASP A 77 5.56 7.31 11.28
N GLY A 78 4.81 6.58 12.12
CA GLY A 78 3.35 6.70 12.22
C GLY A 78 2.59 6.16 11.00
N TRP A 79 3.16 5.22 10.25
CA TRP A 79 2.43 4.48 9.20
C TRP A 79 1.52 3.42 9.78
N LEU A 80 1.93 2.81 10.89
CA LEU A 80 1.22 1.73 11.56
C LEU A 80 1.08 2.04 13.05
N GLU A 81 0.13 1.38 13.69
CA GLU A 81 -0.08 1.44 15.12
C GLU A 81 -0.27 0.04 15.72
N VAL A 82 -0.01 -0.08 17.02
CA VAL A 82 -0.17 -1.33 17.76
C VAL A 82 -1.32 -1.20 18.74
N THR A 83 -2.28 -2.10 18.65
CA THR A 83 -3.39 -2.23 19.60
C THR A 83 -3.25 -3.51 20.42
N ASN A 84 -3.63 -3.46 21.69
CA ASN A 84 -3.67 -4.66 22.53
C ASN A 84 -4.89 -5.51 22.18
N GLY A 85 -4.73 -6.84 22.20
CA GLY A 85 -5.85 -7.77 22.08
C GLY A 85 -6.87 -7.60 23.20
N SER A 86 -8.15 -7.69 22.86
CA SER A 86 -9.26 -7.63 23.83
C SER A 86 -9.33 -8.88 24.72
N GLU A 87 -8.98 -10.05 24.17
CA GLU A 87 -9.03 -11.35 24.90
C GLU A 87 -7.70 -11.69 25.60
N ASP A 88 -6.56 -11.46 24.96
CA ASP A 88 -5.23 -11.58 25.57
C ASP A 88 -4.43 -10.30 25.33
N ARG A 89 -4.24 -9.51 26.39
CA ARG A 89 -3.51 -8.23 26.38
C ARG A 89 -2.03 -8.40 26.05
N ARG A 90 -1.49 -9.63 26.07
CA ARG A 90 -0.12 -9.94 25.67
C ARG A 90 0.02 -10.02 24.15
N VAL A 91 -1.08 -10.26 23.43
CA VAL A 91 -1.08 -10.26 21.97
C VAL A 91 -1.24 -8.83 21.47
N ARG A 92 -0.27 -8.40 20.67
CA ARG A 92 -0.25 -7.09 20.01
C ARG A 92 -0.66 -7.26 18.56
N TYR A 93 -1.67 -6.50 18.16
CA TYR A 93 -2.18 -6.47 16.80
C TYR A 93 -1.74 -5.19 16.11
N LEU A 94 -1.44 -5.31 14.83
CA LEU A 94 -1.06 -4.21 13.95
C LEU A 94 -2.31 -3.67 13.28
N SER A 95 -2.42 -2.35 13.22
CA SER A 95 -3.46 -1.64 12.48
C SER A 95 -2.83 -0.53 11.63
N PRO A 96 -3.44 -0.16 10.50
CA PRO A 96 -3.01 1.02 9.76
C PRO A 96 -3.18 2.25 10.65
N ALA A 97 -2.21 3.14 10.70
CA ALA A 97 -2.41 4.45 11.32
C ALA A 97 -3.12 5.40 10.34
N GLN A 98 -3.53 6.58 10.82
CA GLN A 98 -4.24 7.55 9.98
C GLN A 98 -3.45 7.95 8.74
N ARG A 99 -2.14 8.17 8.88
CA ARG A 99 -1.23 8.48 7.77
C ARG A 99 -1.32 7.47 6.62
N LEU A 100 -1.36 6.17 6.94
CA LEU A 100 -1.47 5.14 5.92
C LEU A 100 -2.85 5.13 5.27
N ARG A 101 -3.92 5.36 6.04
CA ARG A 101 -5.28 5.49 5.50
C ARG A 101 -5.37 6.64 4.50
N ASP A 102 -4.84 7.81 4.87
CA ASP A 102 -4.85 8.99 4.02
C ASP A 102 -4.05 8.75 2.74
N ALA A 103 -2.83 8.23 2.86
CA ALA A 103 -1.98 7.91 1.70
C ALA A 103 -2.61 6.88 0.75
N LEU A 104 -3.33 5.88 1.27
CA LEU A 104 -4.07 4.92 0.45
C LEU A 104 -5.25 5.58 -0.27
N SER A 105 -5.92 6.53 0.36
CA SER A 105 -6.98 7.33 -0.29
C SER A 105 -6.41 8.19 -1.40
N ASP A 106 -5.32 8.93 -1.13
CA ASP A 106 -4.67 9.79 -2.13
C ASP A 106 -4.16 8.98 -3.32
N PHE A 107 -3.58 7.81 -3.07
CA PHE A 107 -3.16 6.89 -4.12
C PHE A 107 -4.33 6.37 -4.96
N ARG A 108 -5.44 5.99 -4.31
CA ARG A 108 -6.66 5.55 -5.00
C ARG A 108 -7.19 6.67 -5.90
N ASP A 109 -7.31 7.88 -5.37
CA ASP A 109 -7.91 9.01 -6.08
C ASP A 109 -7.05 9.40 -7.30
N GLU A 110 -5.72 9.45 -7.15
CA GLU A 110 -4.81 9.68 -8.29
C GLU A 110 -4.90 8.57 -9.35
N LEU A 111 -5.11 7.30 -8.96
CA LEU A 111 -5.28 6.21 -9.91
C LEU A 111 -6.62 6.26 -10.64
N VAL A 112 -7.71 6.59 -9.95
CA VAL A 112 -9.04 6.75 -10.56
C VAL A 112 -8.99 7.84 -11.62
N ASP A 113 -8.40 8.99 -11.31
CA ASP A 113 -8.25 10.10 -12.25
C ASP A 113 -7.51 9.69 -13.53
N VAL A 114 -6.46 8.88 -13.40
CA VAL A 114 -5.69 8.35 -14.54
C VAL A 114 -6.55 7.42 -15.38
N ILE A 115 -7.23 6.45 -14.75
CA ILE A 115 -8.07 5.49 -15.45
C ILE A 115 -9.20 6.22 -16.19
N GLU A 116 -9.85 7.18 -15.55
CA GLU A 116 -10.89 8.00 -16.17
C GLU A 116 -10.36 8.85 -17.32
N SER A 117 -9.16 9.43 -17.19
CA SER A 117 -8.52 10.19 -18.26
C SER A 117 -8.26 9.31 -19.48
N VAL A 118 -7.78 8.08 -19.28
CA VAL A 118 -7.59 7.10 -20.37
C VAL A 118 -8.95 6.73 -20.99
N ALA A 119 -9.96 6.47 -20.17
CA ALA A 119 -11.29 6.08 -20.64
C ALA A 119 -12.05 7.20 -21.39
N ARG A 120 -11.81 8.48 -21.04
CA ARG A 120 -12.37 9.65 -21.76
C ARG A 120 -11.70 9.85 -23.11
N SER A 121 -10.38 9.72 -23.15
CA SER A 121 -9.61 9.96 -24.35
C SER A 121 -9.86 8.89 -25.43
N GLY A 122 -10.28 7.68 -25.03
CA GLY A 122 -10.66 6.60 -25.96
C GLY A 122 -12.01 6.79 -26.63
N ARG A 123 -12.86 7.69 -26.14
CA ARG A 123 -14.21 7.96 -26.71
C ARG A 123 -14.23 9.08 -27.76
N SER A 124 -13.20 9.92 -27.83
CA SER A 124 -13.12 11.02 -28.81
C SER A 124 -12.54 10.61 -30.17
N GLY A 125 -12.17 9.34 -30.34
CA GLY A 125 -11.55 8.81 -31.57
C GLY A 125 -12.44 7.89 -32.40
N ASN A 126 -13.75 7.81 -32.13
CA ASN A 126 -14.69 6.95 -32.87
C ASN A 126 -15.92 7.74 -33.35
#